data_AF-A0A1I2P273-F1
#
_entry.id   AF-A0A1I2P273-F1
#
_cell.length_a   1.000
_cell.length_b   1.000
_cell.length_c   1.000
_cell.angle_alpha   90.00
_cell.angle_beta   90.00
_cell.angle_gamma   90.00
#
_symmetry.space_group_name_H-M   'P 1'
#
loop_
_entity.id
_entity.type
_entity.pdbx_description
1 polymer ?
#
loop_
_entity_poly.entity_id
_entity_poly.type
_entity_poly.pdbx_seq_one_letter_code
_entity_poly.pdbx_strand_id
1 'polypeptide(L)'
;MTNKNIKQKETKRKILKRKRPWYEYLWIWSIVYFALGFFNILFAWLGMIDFILPLIFAVAGGNKWFCNHMCGRGQLFWVLGRNLKCSRGKSAPKWMASKWFRYGFLAFFMTMFGSMVFQTYQVFAGAGSLGKAIKLFWTFKVPWKWAYTNSVFPDWVAQFGFGFYSLMLTSTLIGLIVMALYKERTWCTFCPMGTMTQGICKLKNKE
;
A
#
# COMPACT_ATOMS: atom_id res chain seq x y z
N MET A 1 33.36 -29.41 -30.88
CA MET A 1 32.56 -28.81 -29.78
C MET A 1 31.25 -28.28 -30.35
N THR A 2 30.13 -28.82 -29.86
CA THR A 2 28.84 -28.89 -30.56
C THR A 2 28.08 -27.54 -30.59
N ASN A 3 27.48 -27.24 -31.75
CA ASN A 3 26.65 -26.06 -32.07
C ASN A 3 25.53 -25.74 -31.02
N LYS A 4 25.14 -26.74 -30.20
CA LYS A 4 24.24 -26.57 -29.05
C LYS A 4 24.78 -25.63 -27.96
N ASN A 5 26.09 -25.61 -27.68
CA ASN A 5 26.67 -24.80 -26.61
C ASN A 5 26.69 -23.28 -26.92
N ILE A 6 26.70 -22.92 -28.21
CA ILE A 6 26.67 -21.51 -28.65
C ILE A 6 25.24 -20.94 -28.49
N LYS A 7 24.21 -21.65 -28.96
CA LYS A 7 22.79 -21.28 -28.76
C LYS A 7 22.39 -21.21 -27.28
N GLN A 8 22.97 -22.06 -26.44
CA GLN A 8 22.67 -22.07 -25.00
C GLN A 8 23.35 -20.88 -24.27
N LYS A 9 24.54 -20.45 -24.71
CA LYS A 9 25.21 -19.23 -24.24
C LYS A 9 24.54 -17.94 -24.73
N GLU A 10 24.06 -17.89 -25.98
CA GLU A 10 23.31 -16.75 -26.51
C GLU A 10 21.93 -16.59 -25.87
N THR A 11 21.21 -17.70 -25.64
CA THR A 11 19.94 -17.68 -24.89
C THR A 11 20.16 -17.20 -23.45
N LYS A 12 21.20 -17.69 -22.76
CA LYS A 12 21.58 -17.17 -21.43
C LYS A 12 21.97 -15.68 -21.45
N ARG A 13 22.68 -15.20 -22.48
CA ARG A 13 23.03 -13.77 -22.63
C ARG A 13 21.82 -12.88 -22.95
N LYS A 14 20.85 -13.34 -23.74
CA LYS A 14 19.58 -12.61 -23.97
C LYS A 14 18.70 -12.55 -22.70
N ILE A 15 18.73 -13.57 -21.85
CA ILE A 15 18.03 -13.57 -20.55
C ILE A 15 18.62 -12.54 -19.57
N LEU A 16 19.94 -12.28 -19.64
CA LEU A 16 20.65 -11.34 -18.76
C LEU A 16 20.52 -9.85 -19.12
N LYS A 17 19.83 -9.51 -20.23
CA LYS A 17 19.64 -8.13 -20.70
C LYS A 17 18.18 -7.66 -20.73
N ARG A 18 17.25 -8.30 -20.00
CA ARG A 18 16.00 -7.60 -19.69
C ARG A 18 16.33 -6.48 -18.72
N LYS A 19 16.39 -5.24 -19.23
CA LYS A 19 16.32 -4.05 -18.38
C LYS A 19 15.14 -4.26 -17.43
N ARG A 20 15.38 -4.13 -16.12
CA ARG A 20 14.29 -4.19 -15.15
C ARG A 20 13.24 -3.17 -15.60
N PRO A 21 11.99 -3.58 -15.83
CA PRO A 21 10.96 -2.66 -16.25
C PRO A 21 10.85 -1.53 -15.23
N TRP A 22 10.59 -0.31 -15.72
CA TRP A 22 10.57 0.92 -14.91
C TRP A 22 9.67 0.82 -13.67
N TYR A 23 8.59 0.02 -13.75
CA TYR A 23 7.67 -0.17 -12.65
C TYR A 23 8.28 -0.93 -11.48
N GLU A 24 9.41 -1.65 -11.63
CA GLU A 24 10.14 -2.29 -10.51
C GLU A 24 10.76 -1.28 -9.53
N TYR A 25 10.72 0.02 -9.83
CA TYR A 25 11.20 1.10 -8.96
C TYR A 25 10.09 1.82 -8.18
N LEU A 26 8.81 1.40 -8.29
CA LEU A 26 7.69 2.05 -7.57
C LEU A 26 7.77 1.88 -6.04
N TRP A 27 8.63 0.99 -5.54
CA TRP A 27 8.94 0.93 -4.10
C TRP A 27 9.70 2.18 -3.62
N ILE A 28 10.53 2.80 -4.47
CA ILE A 28 11.23 4.05 -4.13
C ILE A 28 10.21 5.17 -3.95
N TRP A 29 9.23 5.26 -4.86
CA TRP A 29 8.11 6.19 -4.73
C TRP A 29 7.40 6.01 -3.39
N SER A 30 7.19 4.77 -2.95
CA SER A 30 6.57 4.48 -1.66
C SER A 30 7.36 5.03 -0.47
N ILE A 31 8.68 4.85 -0.46
CA ILE A 31 9.55 5.40 0.58
C ILE A 31 9.54 6.93 0.54
N VAL A 32 9.64 7.51 -0.66
CA VAL A 32 9.70 8.95 -0.86
C VAL A 32 8.45 9.64 -0.33
N TYR A 33 7.24 9.20 -0.70
CA TYR A 33 6.04 9.88 -0.19
C TYR A 33 5.85 9.66 1.32
N PHE A 34 6.24 8.50 1.88
CA PHE A 34 6.16 8.28 3.33
C PHE A 34 7.13 9.18 4.09
N ALA A 35 8.35 9.37 3.57
CA ALA A 35 9.32 10.29 4.12
C ALA A 35 8.84 11.74 3.99
N LEU A 36 8.33 12.14 2.81
CA LEU A 36 7.76 13.48 2.62
C LEU A 36 6.58 13.74 3.55
N GLY A 37 5.66 12.77 3.71
CA GLY A 37 4.53 12.85 4.63
C GLY A 37 4.95 12.92 6.11
N PHE A 38 6.11 12.37 6.46
CA PHE A 38 6.69 12.48 7.81
C PHE A 38 7.11 13.92 8.13
N PHE A 39 7.67 14.63 7.14
CA PHE A 39 8.14 16.02 7.28
C PHE A 39 7.01 17.03 7.08
N ASN A 40 6.12 16.79 6.12
CA ASN A 40 4.98 17.66 5.84
C ASN A 40 3.76 16.83 5.45
N ILE A 41 2.71 16.93 6.27
CA ILE A 41 1.50 16.10 6.14
C ILE A 41 0.73 16.33 4.84
N LEU A 42 0.90 17.47 4.17
CA LEU A 42 0.24 17.76 2.90
C LEU A 42 0.67 16.79 1.80
N PHE A 43 1.89 16.25 1.86
CA PHE A 43 2.34 15.24 0.90
C PHE A 43 1.62 13.90 1.05
N ALA A 44 0.87 13.67 2.13
CA ALA A 44 0.02 12.49 2.26
C ALA A 44 -1.00 12.37 1.11
N TRP A 45 -1.39 13.50 0.51
CA TRP A 45 -2.25 13.53 -0.67
C TRP A 45 -1.63 12.80 -1.89
N LEU A 46 -0.31 12.76 -2.02
CA LEU A 46 0.35 11.99 -3.08
C LEU A 46 0.07 10.49 -2.95
N GLY A 47 -0.11 9.97 -1.73
CA GLY A 47 -0.48 8.59 -1.49
C GLY A 47 -1.90 8.23 -1.98
N MET A 48 -2.77 9.23 -2.22
CA MET A 48 -4.08 8.98 -2.84
C MET A 48 -3.93 8.40 -4.25
N ILE A 49 -2.88 8.77 -4.96
CA ILE A 49 -2.57 8.23 -6.28
C ILE A 49 -2.37 6.71 -6.18
N ASP A 50 -1.63 6.24 -5.17
CA ASP A 50 -1.41 4.80 -4.93
C ASP A 50 -2.67 4.04 -4.50
N PHE A 51 -3.68 4.75 -3.98
CA PHE A 51 -4.99 4.18 -3.65
C PHE A 51 -5.92 4.13 -4.87
N ILE A 52 -5.94 5.19 -5.69
CA ILE A 52 -6.85 5.35 -6.82
C ILE A 52 -6.39 4.51 -8.03
N LEU A 53 -5.09 4.48 -8.34
CA LEU A 53 -4.53 3.73 -9.47
C LEU A 53 -4.98 2.26 -9.51
N PRO A 54 -4.82 1.45 -8.44
CA PRO A 54 -5.28 0.06 -8.46
C PRO A 54 -6.78 -0.09 -8.75
N LEU A 55 -7.61 0.86 -8.33
CA LEU A 55 -9.05 0.83 -8.56
C LEU A 55 -9.38 1.14 -10.03
N ILE A 56 -8.76 2.18 -10.61
CA ILE A 56 -8.92 2.51 -12.04
C ILE A 56 -8.51 1.33 -12.90
N PHE A 57 -7.34 0.73 -12.64
CA PHE A 57 -6.87 -0.42 -13.41
C PHE A 57 -7.75 -1.66 -13.24
N ALA A 58 -8.35 -1.88 -12.06
CA ALA A 58 -9.29 -2.97 -11.84
C ALA A 58 -10.61 -2.76 -12.61
N VAL A 59 -11.14 -1.53 -12.63
CA VAL A 59 -12.36 -1.18 -13.37
C VAL A 59 -12.12 -1.21 -14.88
N ALA A 60 -11.05 -0.59 -15.37
CA ALA A 60 -10.74 -0.52 -16.80
C ALA A 60 -10.21 -1.86 -17.35
N GLY A 61 -9.20 -2.44 -16.70
CA GLY A 61 -8.50 -3.63 -17.18
C GLY A 61 -9.11 -4.97 -16.75
N GLY A 62 -10.04 -5.00 -15.78
CA GLY A 62 -10.70 -6.22 -15.32
C GLY A 62 -9.76 -7.29 -14.74
N ASN A 63 -8.50 -6.93 -14.47
CA ASN A 63 -7.45 -7.84 -14.07
C ASN A 63 -6.68 -7.32 -12.85
N LYS A 64 -6.04 -8.25 -12.12
CA LYS A 64 -5.25 -7.91 -10.91
C LYS A 64 -3.79 -7.60 -11.22
N TRP A 65 -3.45 -7.24 -12.45
CA TRP A 65 -2.06 -7.09 -12.86
C TRP A 65 -1.34 -6.01 -12.06
N PHE A 66 -2.01 -4.88 -11.79
CA PHE A 66 -1.47 -3.79 -10.97
C PHE A 66 -1.08 -4.26 -9.55
N CYS A 67 -1.99 -4.91 -8.83
CA CYS A 67 -1.74 -5.41 -7.47
C CYS A 67 -0.61 -6.46 -7.44
N ASN A 68 -0.47 -7.26 -8.50
CA ASN A 68 0.53 -8.32 -8.58
C ASN A 68 1.93 -7.85 -8.98
N HIS A 69 2.03 -6.82 -9.84
CA HIS A 69 3.30 -6.42 -10.47
C HIS A 69 3.73 -4.98 -10.17
N MET A 70 2.79 -4.04 -10.01
CA MET A 70 3.07 -2.59 -9.91
C MET A 70 2.84 -1.98 -8.53
N CYS A 71 2.20 -2.69 -7.61
CA CYS A 71 1.90 -2.15 -6.28
C CYS A 71 3.20 -1.75 -5.54
N GLY A 72 3.47 -0.45 -5.40
CA GLY A 72 4.72 0.07 -4.84
C GLY A 72 5.04 -0.47 -3.44
N ARG A 73 4.03 -0.54 -2.56
CA ARG A 73 4.17 -1.18 -1.23
C ARG A 73 4.45 -2.68 -1.29
N GLY A 74 3.84 -3.39 -2.24
CA GLY A 74 4.05 -4.83 -2.43
C GLY A 74 5.46 -5.12 -2.97
N GLN A 75 5.98 -4.22 -3.81
CA GLN A 75 7.37 -4.23 -4.23
C GLN A 75 8.32 -3.87 -3.09
N LEU A 76 7.96 -2.90 -2.24
CA LEU A 76 8.73 -2.55 -1.05
C LEU A 76 8.90 -3.75 -0.13
N PHE A 77 7.83 -4.48 0.19
CA PHE A 77 7.93 -5.69 1.00
C PHE A 77 8.71 -6.82 0.31
N TRP A 78 8.62 -6.91 -1.02
CA TRP A 78 9.40 -7.88 -1.79
C TRP A 78 10.90 -7.56 -1.76
N VAL A 79 11.28 -6.31 -1.99
CA VAL A 79 12.68 -5.84 -1.92
C VAL A 79 13.20 -6.00 -0.49
N LEU A 80 12.45 -5.54 0.51
CA LEU A 80 12.86 -5.59 1.92
C LEU A 80 12.95 -7.03 2.43
N GLY A 81 11.95 -7.86 2.13
CA GLY A 81 11.91 -9.26 2.56
C GLY A 81 12.96 -10.12 1.86
N ARG A 82 13.22 -9.89 0.56
CA ARG A 82 14.12 -10.72 -0.24
C ARG A 82 15.58 -10.24 -0.24
N ASN A 83 15.82 -8.93 -0.34
CA ASN A 83 17.18 -8.39 -0.39
C ASN A 83 17.79 -8.21 1.00
N LEU A 84 17.01 -7.78 2.00
CA LEU A 84 17.52 -7.67 3.39
C LEU A 84 17.34 -8.95 4.21
N LYS A 85 16.82 -10.03 3.60
CA LYS A 85 16.50 -11.32 4.28
C LYS A 85 15.69 -11.14 5.58
N CYS A 86 14.93 -10.04 5.68
CA CYS A 86 14.18 -9.70 6.88
C CYS A 86 12.93 -10.59 7.06
N SER A 87 12.59 -11.39 6.04
CA SER A 87 11.48 -12.34 6.06
C SER A 87 11.94 -13.74 6.45
N ARG A 88 11.20 -14.38 7.38
CA ARG A 88 11.41 -15.79 7.79
C ARG A 88 11.05 -16.80 6.70
N GLY A 89 10.48 -16.38 5.55
CA GLY A 89 10.13 -17.24 4.41
C GLY A 89 9.04 -18.28 4.68
N LYS A 90 8.49 -18.33 5.90
CA LYS A 90 7.44 -19.29 6.29
C LYS A 90 6.12 -18.94 5.60
N SER A 91 5.43 -19.95 5.07
CA SER A 91 4.10 -19.77 4.50
C SER A 91 3.13 -19.25 5.55
N ALA A 92 2.33 -18.26 5.17
CA ALA A 92 1.28 -17.74 6.03
C ALA A 92 0.25 -18.83 6.37
N PRO A 93 -0.39 -18.78 7.56
CA PRO A 93 -1.47 -19.66 7.92
C PRO A 93 -2.62 -19.55 6.93
N LYS A 94 -3.23 -20.68 6.55
CA LYS A 94 -4.33 -20.72 5.58
C LYS A 94 -5.53 -19.86 5.98
N TRP A 95 -5.75 -19.68 7.30
CA TRP A 95 -6.81 -18.81 7.82
C TRP A 95 -6.65 -17.33 7.43
N MET A 96 -5.42 -16.80 7.34
CA MET A 96 -5.20 -15.40 6.90
C MET A 96 -5.57 -15.17 5.43
N ALA A 97 -5.53 -16.22 4.61
CA ALA A 97 -5.96 -16.17 3.23
C ALA A 97 -7.45 -16.50 3.04
N SER A 98 -8.15 -16.87 4.12
CA SER A 98 -9.56 -17.27 4.07
C SER A 98 -10.47 -16.11 3.68
N LYS A 99 -11.61 -16.41 3.04
CA LYS A 99 -12.61 -15.38 2.66
C LYS A 99 -13.05 -14.59 3.89
N TRP A 100 -13.34 -15.28 5.00
CA TRP A 100 -13.81 -14.66 6.23
C TRP A 100 -12.83 -13.63 6.77
N PHE A 101 -11.55 -13.98 6.92
CA PHE A 101 -10.53 -13.03 7.40
C PHE A 101 -10.34 -11.85 6.45
N ARG A 102 -10.34 -12.11 5.13
CA ARG A 102 -10.16 -11.05 4.12
C ARG A 102 -11.31 -10.04 4.12
N TYR A 103 -12.55 -10.50 4.23
CA TYR A 103 -13.71 -9.60 4.30
C TYR A 103 -13.85 -8.95 5.68
N GLY A 104 -13.52 -9.65 6.76
CA GLY A 104 -13.48 -9.07 8.11
C GLY A 104 -12.44 -7.95 8.20
N PHE A 105 -11.23 -8.17 7.68
CA PHE A 105 -10.19 -7.15 7.64
C PHE A 105 -10.57 -5.98 6.72
N LEU A 106 -11.23 -6.25 5.59
CA LEU A 106 -11.77 -5.20 4.73
C LEU A 106 -12.81 -4.35 5.46
N ALA A 107 -13.77 -4.98 6.15
CA ALA A 107 -14.79 -4.26 6.92
C ALA A 107 -14.16 -3.38 8.01
N PHE A 108 -13.21 -3.93 8.78
CA PHE A 108 -12.44 -3.18 9.76
C PHE A 108 -11.75 -1.95 9.13
N PHE A 109 -11.09 -2.14 7.99
CA PHE A 109 -10.42 -1.05 7.29
C PHE A 109 -11.39 -0.01 6.73
N MET A 110 -12.57 -0.43 6.25
CA MET A 110 -13.64 0.47 5.80
C MET A 110 -14.20 1.29 6.96
N THR A 111 -14.36 0.72 8.16
CA THR A 111 -14.75 1.47 9.35
C THR A 111 -13.67 2.50 9.73
N MET A 112 -12.39 2.11 9.68
CA MET A 112 -11.29 3.06 9.92
C MET A 112 -11.30 4.22 8.92
N PHE A 113 -11.41 3.90 7.62
CA PHE A 113 -11.49 4.89 6.56
C PHE A 113 -12.72 5.80 6.72
N GLY A 114 -13.89 5.24 6.98
CA GLY A 114 -15.12 5.99 7.23
C GLY A 114 -15.01 6.93 8.44
N SER A 115 -14.41 6.47 9.55
CA SER A 115 -14.20 7.31 10.73
C SER A 115 -13.25 8.49 10.46
N MET A 116 -12.28 8.31 9.57
CA MET A 116 -11.33 9.34 9.14
C MET A 116 -11.99 10.37 8.21
N VAL A 117 -12.80 9.91 7.25
CA VAL A 117 -13.61 10.79 6.40
C VAL A 117 -14.61 11.59 7.23
N PHE A 118 -15.27 10.95 8.21
CA PHE A 118 -16.22 11.61 9.10
C PHE A 118 -15.56 12.71 9.94
N GLN A 119 -14.38 12.45 10.53
CA GLN A 119 -13.63 13.47 11.26
C GLN A 119 -13.18 14.63 10.36
N THR A 120 -12.76 14.32 9.14
CA THR A 120 -12.41 15.35 8.14
C THR A 120 -13.62 16.20 7.79
N TYR A 121 -14.79 15.56 7.60
CA TYR A 121 -16.05 16.25 7.34
C TYR A 121 -16.49 17.13 8.51
N GLN A 122 -16.32 16.69 9.75
CA GLN A 122 -16.64 17.52 10.92
C GLN A 122 -15.75 18.78 11.01
N VAL A 123 -14.46 18.67 10.68
CA VAL A 123 -13.56 19.83 10.61
C VAL A 123 -13.94 20.75 9.45
N PHE A 124 -14.32 20.18 8.30
CA PHE A 124 -14.83 20.96 7.16
C PHE A 124 -16.13 21.71 7.49
N ALA A 125 -17.06 21.07 8.20
CA ALA A 125 -18.32 21.65 8.65
C ALA A 125 -18.16 22.65 9.81
N GLY A 126 -16.93 22.92 10.27
CA GLY A 126 -16.63 23.85 11.36
C GLY A 126 -17.01 23.33 12.76
N ALA A 127 -17.47 22.09 12.87
CA ALA A 127 -17.93 21.48 14.13
C ALA A 127 -16.81 20.75 14.90
N GLY A 128 -15.63 20.58 14.31
CA GLY A 128 -14.47 19.90 14.91
C GLY A 128 -13.20 20.75 14.86
N SER A 129 -12.36 20.63 15.89
CA SER A 129 -11.03 21.25 15.92
C SER A 129 -9.97 20.36 15.24
N LEU A 130 -8.91 20.98 14.71
CA LEU A 130 -7.82 20.29 14.03
C LEU A 130 -7.10 19.31 14.97
N GLY A 131 -7.25 18.01 14.71
CA GLY A 131 -6.56 16.95 15.43
C GLY A 131 -5.15 16.73 14.87
N LYS A 132 -4.15 17.46 15.37
CA LYS A 132 -2.72 17.31 15.00
C LYS A 132 -2.07 16.01 15.55
N ALA A 133 -2.78 14.89 15.51
CA ALA A 133 -2.34 13.61 16.05
C ALA A 133 -2.64 12.46 15.08
N ILE A 134 -1.63 11.63 14.84
CA ILE A 134 -1.73 10.43 14.01
C ILE A 134 -2.24 9.29 14.90
N LYS A 135 -3.38 8.70 14.52
CA LYS A 135 -4.02 7.58 15.24
C LYS A 135 -3.52 6.24 14.68
N LEU A 136 -2.35 5.80 15.14
CA LEU A 136 -1.82 4.48 14.82
C LEU A 136 -2.69 3.40 15.44
N PHE A 137 -3.18 2.47 14.61
CA PHE A 137 -4.08 1.39 15.04
C PHE A 137 -5.32 1.88 15.81
N TRP A 138 -5.77 3.13 15.59
CA TRP A 138 -6.88 3.76 16.30
C TRP A 138 -6.61 4.07 17.80
N THR A 139 -5.74 3.32 18.47
CA THR A 139 -5.45 3.44 19.91
C THR A 139 -4.24 4.32 20.23
N PHE A 140 -3.21 4.32 19.38
CA PHE A 140 -1.96 5.05 19.63
C PHE A 140 -2.01 6.42 18.97
N LYS A 141 -2.26 7.46 19.77
CA LYS A 141 -2.18 8.86 19.32
C LYS A 141 -0.72 9.31 19.39
N VAL A 142 -0.02 9.33 18.27
CA VAL A 142 1.32 9.90 18.20
C VAL A 142 1.20 11.40 17.92
N PRO A 143 1.66 12.28 18.85
CA PRO A 143 1.57 13.72 18.68
C PRO A 143 2.59 14.16 17.63
N TRP A 144 2.13 14.42 16.42
CA TRP A 144 2.99 14.71 15.27
C TRP A 144 2.96 16.20 14.92
N LYS A 145 3.19 17.02 15.95
CA LYS A 145 2.97 18.47 15.91
C LYS A 145 3.91 19.19 14.95
N TRP A 146 5.08 18.62 14.63
CA TRP A 146 6.09 19.23 13.75
C TRP A 146 5.81 19.05 12.25
N ALA A 147 4.96 18.10 11.86
CA ALA A 147 4.68 17.82 10.43
C ALA A 147 3.69 18.81 9.79
N TYR A 148 3.26 19.83 10.54
CA TYR A 148 2.38 20.88 10.07
C TYR A 148 2.88 22.23 10.58
N THR A 149 3.65 22.92 9.74
CA THR A 149 4.18 24.25 10.01
C THR A 149 3.54 25.22 9.02
N ASN A 150 2.72 26.16 9.52
CA ASN A 150 2.16 27.31 8.81
C ASN A 150 1.75 27.05 7.35
N SER A 151 0.64 26.34 7.12
CA SER A 151 0.12 26.16 5.77
C SER A 151 -0.96 27.19 5.42
N VAL A 152 -0.91 27.68 4.19
CA VAL A 152 -1.93 28.53 3.54
C VAL A 152 -3.22 27.75 3.22
N PHE A 153 -3.23 26.43 3.47
CA PHE A 153 -4.34 25.54 3.13
C PHE A 153 -5.37 25.43 4.26
N PRO A 154 -6.65 25.15 3.93
CA PRO A 154 -7.70 24.96 4.93
C PRO A 154 -7.42 23.80 5.89
N ASP A 155 -7.86 23.92 7.14
CA ASP A 155 -7.63 22.93 8.20
C ASP A 155 -8.17 21.52 7.85
N TRP A 156 -9.22 21.42 7.02
CA TRP A 156 -9.75 20.13 6.57
C TRP A 156 -8.75 19.35 5.70
N VAL A 157 -7.91 20.03 4.91
CA VAL A 157 -6.89 19.41 4.05
C VAL A 157 -5.81 18.76 4.91
N ALA A 158 -5.42 19.44 6.00
CA ALA A 158 -4.47 18.93 6.97
C ALA A 158 -5.06 17.77 7.78
N GLN A 159 -6.32 17.89 8.22
CA GLN A 159 -7.04 16.82 8.91
C GLN A 159 -7.13 15.55 8.06
N PHE A 160 -7.44 15.70 6.77
CA PHE A 160 -7.44 14.60 5.82
C PHE A 160 -6.05 13.98 5.70
N GLY A 161 -5.01 14.79 5.53
CA GLY A 161 -3.62 14.33 5.45
C GLY A 161 -3.22 13.52 6.67
N PHE A 162 -3.52 13.99 7.88
CA PHE A 162 -3.23 13.28 9.14
C PHE A 162 -3.94 11.93 9.21
N GLY A 163 -5.22 11.89 8.88
CA GLY A 163 -5.99 10.65 8.89
C GLY A 163 -5.51 9.64 7.84
N PHE A 164 -5.26 10.12 6.61
CA PHE A 164 -4.85 9.27 5.51
C PHE A 164 -3.42 8.74 5.71
N TYR A 165 -2.48 9.59 6.10
CA TYR A 165 -1.12 9.16 6.45
C TYR A 165 -1.13 8.15 7.58
N SER A 166 -1.95 8.35 8.62
CA SER A 166 -2.10 7.41 9.73
C SER A 166 -2.57 6.03 9.28
N LEU A 167 -3.57 6.00 8.39
CA LEU A 167 -4.12 4.78 7.82
C LEU A 167 -3.09 4.06 6.93
N MET A 168 -2.38 4.81 6.08
CA MET A 168 -1.31 4.27 5.24
C MET A 168 -0.14 3.74 6.08
N LEU A 169 0.30 4.48 7.07
CA LEU A 169 1.40 4.11 7.97
C LEU A 169 1.05 2.87 8.78
N THR A 170 -0.15 2.82 9.37
CA THR A 170 -0.65 1.63 10.09
C THR A 170 -0.65 0.41 9.18
N SER A 171 -1.17 0.54 7.95
CA SER A 171 -1.20 -0.56 6.98
C SER A 171 0.21 -1.05 6.60
N THR A 172 1.17 -0.13 6.52
CA THR A 172 2.56 -0.42 6.19
C THR A 172 3.28 -1.10 7.35
N LEU A 173 3.05 -0.64 8.58
CA LEU A 173 3.58 -1.27 9.79
C LEU A 173 3.08 -2.70 9.95
N ILE A 174 1.77 -2.94 9.79
CA ILE A 174 1.24 -4.32 9.81
C ILE A 174 1.88 -5.13 8.70
N GLY A 175 2.00 -4.55 7.50
CA GLY A 175 2.68 -5.18 6.37
C GLY A 175 4.12 -5.60 6.69
N LEU A 176 4.90 -4.72 7.34
CA LEU A 176 6.27 -4.98 7.77
C LEU A 176 6.35 -6.08 8.84
N ILE A 177 5.48 -6.04 9.85
CA ILE A 177 5.40 -7.07 10.90
C ILE A 177 5.09 -8.43 10.27
N VAL A 178 4.07 -8.49 9.41
CA VAL A 178 3.64 -9.71 8.73
C VAL A 178 4.71 -10.23 7.77
N MET A 179 5.39 -9.33 7.07
CA MET A 179 6.53 -9.64 6.20
C MET A 179 7.71 -10.23 7.00
N ALA A 180 7.99 -9.71 8.19
CA ALA A 180 9.05 -10.24 9.05
C ALA A 180 8.72 -11.65 9.57
N LEU A 181 7.45 -11.89 9.93
CA LEU A 181 6.99 -13.17 10.49
C LEU A 181 6.83 -14.27 9.43
N TYR A 182 6.36 -13.91 8.23
CA TYR A 182 5.98 -14.83 7.15
C TYR A 182 6.72 -14.50 5.85
N LYS A 183 6.21 -14.96 4.69
CA LYS A 183 6.72 -14.58 3.36
C LYS A 183 6.53 -13.09 3.07
N GLU A 184 7.38 -12.58 2.20
CA GLU A 184 7.49 -11.19 1.79
C GLU A 184 6.19 -10.57 1.24
N ARG A 185 5.32 -11.37 0.61
CA ARG A 185 4.03 -10.92 0.05
C ARG A 185 2.79 -11.37 0.84
N THR A 186 2.97 -11.80 2.09
CA THR A 186 1.85 -12.29 2.90
C THR A 186 0.77 -11.22 3.11
N TRP A 187 1.18 -9.98 3.36
CA TRP A 187 0.26 -8.83 3.50
C TRP A 187 -0.63 -8.63 2.26
N CYS A 188 -0.07 -8.81 1.06
CA CYS A 188 -0.80 -8.63 -0.19
C CYS A 188 -1.97 -9.60 -0.35
N THR A 189 -1.96 -10.75 0.36
CA THR A 189 -3.02 -11.76 0.31
C THR A 189 -4.33 -11.30 0.94
N PHE A 190 -4.26 -10.50 2.01
CA PHE A 190 -5.44 -10.00 2.73
C PHE A 190 -5.56 -8.47 2.74
N CYS A 191 -4.67 -7.79 2.02
CA CYS A 191 -4.71 -6.34 1.84
C CYS A 191 -6.10 -5.88 1.36
N PRO A 192 -6.69 -4.85 2.00
CA PRO A 192 -8.06 -4.41 1.72
C PRO A 192 -8.22 -4.00 0.25
N MET A 193 -7.23 -3.31 -0.30
CA MET A 193 -7.17 -2.96 -1.72
C MET A 193 -7.15 -4.18 -2.65
N GLY A 194 -6.42 -5.24 -2.30
CA GLY A 194 -6.40 -6.48 -3.06
C GLY A 194 -7.75 -7.19 -3.03
N THR A 195 -8.46 -7.13 -1.90
CA THR A 195 -9.80 -7.69 -1.76
C THR A 195 -10.86 -6.86 -2.49
N MET A 196 -10.79 -5.52 -2.46
CA MET A 196 -11.68 -4.63 -3.21
C MET A 196 -11.51 -4.80 -4.72
N THR A 197 -10.28 -4.69 -5.23
CA THR A 197 -9.99 -4.90 -6.66
C THR A 197 -10.39 -6.30 -7.14
N GLN A 198 -10.22 -7.33 -6.30
CA GLN A 198 -10.73 -8.66 -6.59
C GLN A 198 -12.26 -8.72 -6.67
N GLY A 199 -12.98 -7.99 -5.82
CA GLY A 199 -14.43 -7.87 -5.89
C GLY A 199 -14.87 -7.25 -7.20
N ILE A 200 -14.29 -6.10 -7.55
CA ILE A 200 -14.57 -5.37 -8.80
C ILE A 200 -14.31 -6.26 -10.03
N CYS A 201 -13.15 -6.91 -10.11
CA CYS A 201 -12.84 -7.79 -11.24
C CYS A 201 -13.80 -8.99 -11.33
N LYS A 202 -14.27 -9.53 -10.21
CA LYS A 202 -15.23 -10.65 -10.21
C LYS A 202 -16.61 -10.23 -10.69
N LEU A 203 -17.04 -9.01 -10.34
CA LEU A 203 -18.30 -8.46 -10.82
C LEU A 203 -18.22 -8.24 -12.33
N LYS A 204 -17.14 -7.62 -12.81
CA LYS A 204 -16.93 -7.36 -14.24
C LYS A 204 -16.79 -8.62 -15.10
N ASN A 205 -16.23 -9.71 -14.58
CA ASN A 205 -16.13 -10.99 -15.31
C ASN A 205 -17.40 -11.87 -15.17
N LYS A 206 -18.38 -11.44 -14.38
CA LYS A 206 -19.69 -12.08 -14.28
C LYS A 206 -20.74 -11.43 -15.20
N GLU A 207 -20.46 -10.21 -15.65
CA GLU A 207 -21.12 -9.56 -16.80
C GLU A 207 -20.53 -10.09 -18.10
#